data_AF-A0A327M535-F1
#
_entry.id   AF-A0A327M535-F1
#
_cell.length_a   1.000
_cell.length_b   1.000
_cell.length_c   1.000
_cell.angle_alpha   90.00
_cell.angle_beta   90.00
_cell.angle_gamma   90.00
#
_symmetry.space_group_name_H-M   'P 1'
#
loop_
_entity.id
_entity.type
_entity.pdbx_description
1 polymer ?
#
loop_
_entity_poly.entity_id
_entity_poly.type
_entity_poly.pdbx_seq_one_letter_code
_entity_poly.pdbx_strand_id
1 'polypeptide(L)'
;MAGHRAAYRLTLDKVRDNSDIARAEGVMLYEVVDSCDGWATRQRFQLRLTDRDGQDVETASDYSTFETKDGKRIRFSLTQTSQGAVSQRVAGEAEVTPDGGLVKYTEPEAKEEPLPKGTLLPMLHTIRSLAAARAGTRLMVVPLFDGTSADGAQDTTTVISAWTPPQPNGRFPGLAKLGSARMRVAFFDRKDDGSGGGASAPDYEVGLRYFENGVADEMSMDFGEFSVNGALQELSILPNPC
;
A
#
# COMPACT_ATOMS: atom_id res chain seq x y z
N MET A 1 -6.80 9.69 -9.90
CA MET A 1 -5.44 9.14 -10.03
C MET A 1 -5.21 8.77 -11.47
N ALA A 2 -4.04 9.07 -12.01
CA ALA A 2 -3.70 8.74 -13.40
C ALA A 2 -3.34 7.26 -13.52
N GLY A 3 -3.76 6.64 -14.63
CA GLY A 3 -3.31 5.29 -14.98
C GLY A 3 -1.80 5.27 -15.21
N HIS A 4 -1.11 4.30 -14.63
CA HIS A 4 0.34 4.14 -14.80
C HIS A 4 0.81 2.72 -14.46
N ARG A 5 1.99 2.37 -14.99
CA ARG A 5 2.79 1.21 -14.59
C ARG A 5 4.11 1.69 -14.04
N ALA A 6 4.52 1.16 -12.90
CA ALA A 6 5.77 1.47 -12.23
C ALA A 6 6.49 0.18 -11.84
N ALA A 7 7.81 0.14 -12.08
CA ALA A 7 8.67 -0.94 -11.63
C ALA A 7 9.69 -0.41 -10.62
N TYR A 8 9.82 -1.08 -9.50
CA TYR A 8 10.70 -0.69 -8.40
C TYR A 8 11.73 -1.78 -8.14
N ARG A 9 12.97 -1.37 -7.93
CA ARG A 9 14.03 -2.24 -7.39
C ARG A 9 13.98 -2.15 -5.88
N LEU A 10 13.94 -3.29 -5.22
CA LEU A 10 13.91 -3.41 -3.77
C LEU A 10 15.31 -3.76 -3.26
N THR A 11 15.77 -3.03 -2.25
CA THR A 11 17.06 -3.24 -1.59
C THR A 11 16.94 -3.03 -0.10
N LEU A 12 17.63 -3.84 0.69
CA LEU A 12 17.75 -3.66 2.13
C LEU A 12 18.20 -2.23 2.50
N ASP A 13 17.53 -1.63 3.47
CA ASP A 13 17.87 -0.31 4.04
C ASP A 13 18.51 -0.47 5.42
N LYS A 14 17.72 -0.96 6.39
CA LYS A 14 18.15 -1.17 7.77
C LYS A 14 17.74 -2.55 8.26
N VAL A 15 18.54 -3.06 9.19
CA VAL A 15 18.29 -4.30 9.93
C VAL A 15 18.34 -3.93 11.41
N ARG A 16 17.40 -4.41 12.23
CA ARG A 16 17.48 -4.23 13.70
C ARG A 16 18.60 -5.09 14.27
N ASP A 17 19.20 -4.65 15.37
CA ASP A 17 20.42 -5.27 15.95
C ASP A 17 20.31 -6.79 16.19
N ASN A 18 19.10 -7.29 16.49
CA ASN A 18 18.81 -8.70 16.77
C ASN A 18 18.21 -9.49 15.59
N SER A 19 18.16 -8.94 14.37
CA SER A 19 17.64 -9.65 13.21
C SER A 19 18.76 -10.41 12.49
N ASP A 20 18.44 -11.64 12.05
CA ASP A 20 19.36 -12.54 11.34
C ASP A 20 19.48 -12.23 9.85
N ILE A 21 18.86 -11.15 9.38
CA ILE A 21 18.86 -10.76 7.97
C ILE A 21 20.21 -10.15 7.58
N ALA A 22 20.85 -10.72 6.56
CA ALA A 22 22.09 -10.22 5.98
C ALA A 22 21.85 -9.45 4.67
N ARG A 23 20.87 -9.86 3.87
CA ARG A 23 20.53 -9.24 2.58
C ARG A 23 19.03 -9.30 2.33
N ALA A 24 18.50 -8.26 1.68
CA ALA A 24 17.17 -8.26 1.11
C ALA A 24 17.23 -7.63 -0.29
N GLU A 25 16.67 -8.32 -1.28
CA GLU A 25 16.60 -7.81 -2.64
C GLU A 25 15.37 -8.32 -3.36
N GLY A 26 14.86 -7.52 -4.29
CA GLY A 26 13.62 -7.87 -4.95
C GLY A 26 13.16 -6.86 -5.97
N VAL A 27 11.92 -7.07 -6.42
CA VAL A 27 11.24 -6.20 -7.36
C VAL A 27 9.78 -6.03 -6.97
N MET A 28 9.25 -4.84 -7.24
CA MET A 28 7.82 -4.60 -7.16
C MET A 28 7.35 -4.01 -8.49
N LEU A 29 6.30 -4.59 -9.08
CA LEU A 29 5.57 -4.04 -10.20
C LEU A 29 4.23 -3.56 -9.69
N TYR A 30 3.88 -2.33 -10.01
CA TYR A 30 2.62 -1.71 -9.63
C TYR A 30 1.95 -1.13 -10.87
N GLU A 31 0.71 -1.51 -11.10
CA GLU A 31 -0.13 -1.01 -12.18
C GLU A 31 -1.41 -0.45 -11.59
N VAL A 32 -1.80 0.73 -12.05
CA VAL A 32 -3.13 1.30 -11.87
C VAL A 32 -3.69 1.59 -13.24
N VAL A 33 -4.83 0.99 -13.55
CA VAL A 33 -5.63 1.34 -14.72
C VAL A 33 -6.76 2.24 -14.25
N ASP A 34 -6.75 3.48 -14.75
CA ASP A 34 -7.88 4.37 -14.63
C ASP A 34 -8.96 3.87 -15.58
N SER A 35 -10.13 3.48 -15.08
CA SER A 35 -11.27 3.03 -15.89
C SER A 35 -12.50 3.88 -15.56
N CYS A 36 -13.52 3.90 -16.41
CA CYS A 36 -14.67 4.80 -16.23
C CYS A 36 -15.33 4.63 -14.85
N ASP A 37 -15.55 3.38 -14.45
CA ASP A 37 -16.31 3.06 -13.24
C ASP A 37 -15.44 2.90 -11.99
N GLY A 38 -14.11 2.86 -12.13
CA GLY A 38 -13.21 2.61 -11.02
C GLY A 38 -11.72 2.64 -11.36
N TRP A 39 -10.91 2.18 -10.42
CA TRP A 39 -9.50 1.92 -10.62
C TRP A 39 -9.24 0.44 -10.44
N ALA A 40 -8.64 -0.18 -11.44
CA ALA A 40 -8.10 -1.53 -11.32
C ALA A 40 -6.62 -1.42 -10.94
N THR A 41 -6.24 -1.98 -9.80
CA THR A 41 -4.86 -1.98 -9.33
C THR A 41 -4.32 -3.39 -9.35
N ARG A 42 -3.07 -3.56 -9.78
CA ARG A 42 -2.34 -4.81 -9.64
C ARG A 42 -0.95 -4.54 -9.10
N GLN A 43 -0.56 -5.31 -8.09
CA GLN A 43 0.77 -5.29 -7.52
C GLN A 43 1.35 -6.69 -7.56
N ARG A 44 2.55 -6.82 -8.12
CA ARG A 44 3.37 -8.02 -8.01
C ARG A 44 4.63 -7.68 -7.25
N PHE A 45 4.86 -8.37 -6.16
CA PHE A 45 6.00 -8.14 -5.28
C PHE A 45 6.78 -9.46 -5.16
N GLN A 46 8.09 -9.38 -5.22
CA GLN A 46 8.99 -10.51 -4.98
C GLN A 46 10.17 -10.02 -4.17
N LEU A 47 10.47 -10.72 -3.08
CA LEU A 47 11.56 -10.40 -2.17
C LEU A 47 12.29 -11.67 -1.79
N ARG A 48 13.60 -11.66 -2.00
CA ARG A 48 14.54 -12.66 -1.51
C ARG A 48 15.26 -12.11 -0.30
N LEU A 49 15.11 -12.78 0.82
CA LEU A 49 15.83 -12.53 2.06
C LEU A 49 16.94 -13.58 2.18
N THR A 50 18.14 -13.15 2.51
CA THR A 50 19.25 -14.04 2.85
C THR A 50 19.63 -13.79 4.30
N ASP A 51 19.62 -14.85 5.12
CA ASP A 51 20.08 -14.77 6.50
C ASP A 51 21.61 -14.78 6.60
N ARG A 52 22.15 -14.66 7.82
CA ARG A 52 23.59 -14.68 8.08
C ARG A 52 24.24 -16.05 7.86
N ASP A 53 23.47 -17.12 7.88
CA ASP A 53 23.92 -18.48 7.59
C ASP A 53 23.92 -18.78 6.08
N GLY A 54 23.44 -17.84 5.26
CA GLY A 54 23.38 -17.93 3.81
C GLY A 54 22.14 -18.66 3.28
N GLN A 55 21.13 -18.88 4.12
CA GLN A 55 19.85 -19.45 3.68
C GLN A 55 19.00 -18.37 3.04
N ASP A 56 18.42 -18.71 1.89
CA ASP A 56 17.52 -17.84 1.15
C ASP A 56 16.06 -18.19 1.46
N VAL A 57 15.27 -17.17 1.78
CA VAL A 57 13.81 -17.22 1.85
C VAL A 57 13.24 -16.31 0.77
N GLU A 58 12.60 -16.92 -0.22
CA GLU A 58 11.88 -16.18 -1.25
C GLU A 58 10.40 -16.05 -0.90
N THR A 59 9.91 -14.82 -0.93
CA THR A 59 8.50 -14.48 -0.78
C THR A 59 8.02 -13.73 -2.01
N ALA A 60 6.79 -14.00 -2.43
CA ALA A 60 6.16 -13.26 -3.51
C ALA A 60 4.67 -13.05 -3.22
N SER A 61 4.11 -11.98 -3.77
CA SER A 61 2.68 -11.71 -3.72
C SER A 61 2.16 -11.18 -5.05
N ASP A 62 0.94 -11.61 -5.41
CA ASP A 62 0.14 -11.05 -6.50
C ASP A 62 -1.16 -10.54 -5.88
N TYR A 63 -1.29 -9.22 -5.85
CA TYR A 63 -2.40 -8.49 -5.26
C TYR A 63 -3.13 -7.73 -6.37
N SER A 64 -4.45 -7.84 -6.41
CA SER A 64 -5.28 -7.17 -7.40
C SER A 64 -6.53 -6.60 -6.75
N THR A 65 -6.91 -5.38 -7.14
CA THR A 65 -8.16 -4.77 -6.71
C THR A 65 -8.91 -4.09 -7.84
N PHE A 66 -10.21 -3.90 -7.62
CA PHE A 66 -11.04 -2.96 -8.35
C PHE A 66 -11.81 -2.11 -7.36
N GLU A 67 -11.54 -0.80 -7.32
CA GLU A 67 -12.19 0.17 -6.45
C GLU A 67 -13.07 1.14 -7.26
N THR A 68 -14.33 1.34 -6.87
CA THR A 68 -15.23 2.25 -7.58
C THR A 68 -14.85 3.72 -7.40
N LYS A 69 -15.16 4.59 -8.39
CA LYS A 69 -14.82 6.02 -8.34
C LYS A 69 -15.40 6.78 -7.14
N ASP A 70 -16.54 6.33 -6.65
CA ASP A 70 -17.20 6.89 -5.48
C ASP A 70 -16.56 6.41 -4.16
N GLY A 71 -15.58 5.50 -4.23
CA GLY A 71 -14.85 4.95 -3.08
C GLY A 71 -15.72 4.13 -2.13
N LYS A 72 -16.82 3.54 -2.64
CA LYS A 72 -17.77 2.77 -1.82
C LYS A 72 -17.61 1.27 -1.93
N ARG A 73 -17.00 0.76 -3.00
CA ARG A 73 -16.87 -0.69 -3.21
C ARG A 73 -15.47 -1.05 -3.64
N ILE A 74 -14.97 -2.15 -3.11
CA ILE A 74 -13.72 -2.78 -3.53
C ILE A 74 -13.95 -4.27 -3.75
N ARG A 75 -13.37 -4.81 -4.82
CA ARG A 75 -13.09 -6.24 -4.97
C ARG A 75 -11.61 -6.45 -4.84
N PHE A 76 -11.20 -7.49 -4.13
CA PHE A 76 -9.78 -7.73 -3.85
C PHE A 76 -9.46 -9.22 -3.97
N SER A 77 -8.20 -9.48 -4.34
CA SER A 77 -7.60 -10.80 -4.26
C SER A 77 -6.11 -10.63 -4.00
N LEU A 78 -5.60 -11.40 -3.05
CA LEU A 78 -4.19 -11.51 -2.68
C LEU A 78 -3.85 -13.00 -2.67
N THR A 79 -2.79 -13.36 -3.40
CA THR A 79 -2.10 -14.65 -3.23
C THR A 79 -0.67 -14.35 -2.79
N GLN A 80 -0.27 -14.94 -1.67
CA GLN A 80 1.12 -14.93 -1.22
C GLN A 80 1.72 -16.32 -1.33
N THR A 81 2.99 -16.36 -1.72
CA THR A 81 3.79 -17.57 -1.78
C THR A 81 5.09 -17.39 -1.02
N SER A 82 5.50 -18.42 -0.29
CA SER A 82 6.80 -18.52 0.35
C SER A 82 7.46 -19.83 -0.08
N GLN A 83 8.72 -19.77 -0.52
CA GLN A 83 9.46 -20.91 -1.05
C GLN A 83 8.70 -21.66 -2.17
N GLY A 84 7.99 -20.92 -3.02
CA GLY A 84 7.18 -21.47 -4.12
C GLY A 84 5.85 -22.12 -3.71
N ALA A 85 5.57 -22.26 -2.41
CA ALA A 85 4.31 -22.76 -1.90
C ALA A 85 3.38 -21.61 -1.51
N VAL A 86 2.07 -21.77 -1.73
CA VAL A 86 1.08 -20.75 -1.32
C VAL A 86 1.01 -20.72 0.21
N SER A 87 1.34 -19.57 0.78
CA SER A 87 1.30 -19.33 2.23
C SER A 87 -0.02 -18.73 2.67
N GLN A 88 -0.63 -17.88 1.84
CA GLN A 88 -1.88 -17.19 2.16
C GLN A 88 -2.67 -16.91 0.88
N ARG A 89 -4.00 -17.00 0.98
CA ARG A 89 -4.91 -16.39 0.01
C ARG A 89 -6.01 -15.64 0.75
N VAL A 90 -6.34 -14.46 0.23
CA VAL A 90 -7.41 -13.61 0.73
C VAL A 90 -8.14 -13.08 -0.49
N ALA A 91 -9.46 -13.22 -0.52
CA ALA A 91 -10.27 -12.73 -1.62
C ALA A 91 -11.68 -12.37 -1.12
N GLY A 92 -12.31 -11.42 -1.79
CA GLY A 92 -13.65 -10.99 -1.43
C GLY A 92 -14.04 -9.66 -2.04
N GLU A 93 -15.12 -9.12 -1.50
CA GLU A 93 -15.60 -7.78 -1.82
C GLU A 93 -16.05 -7.05 -0.56
N ALA A 94 -15.88 -5.74 -0.54
CA ALA A 94 -16.32 -4.91 0.57
C ALA A 94 -17.11 -3.71 0.08
N GLU A 95 -18.10 -3.33 0.86
CA GLU A 95 -18.86 -2.10 0.68
C GLU A 95 -18.67 -1.21 1.91
N VAL A 96 -18.36 0.06 1.69
CA VAL A 96 -18.20 1.08 2.74
C VAL A 96 -19.19 2.21 2.55
N THR A 97 -19.68 2.71 3.66
CA THR A 97 -20.61 3.82 3.78
C THR A 97 -20.10 4.80 4.84
N PRO A 98 -20.67 6.02 4.92
CA PRO A 98 -20.32 6.97 5.99
C PRO A 98 -20.56 6.46 7.41
N ASP A 99 -21.35 5.40 7.60
CA ASP A 99 -21.73 4.85 8.91
C ASP A 99 -21.04 3.51 9.24
N GLY A 100 -20.20 3.00 8.35
CA GLY A 100 -19.53 1.70 8.47
C GLY A 100 -19.55 0.95 7.15
N GLY A 101 -19.19 -0.32 7.18
CA GLY A 101 -19.22 -1.15 5.99
C GLY A 101 -19.31 -2.63 6.33
N LEU A 102 -19.22 -3.45 5.29
CA LEU A 102 -19.21 -4.90 5.40
C LEU A 102 -18.24 -5.44 4.35
N VAL A 103 -17.34 -6.33 4.77
CA VAL A 103 -16.56 -7.16 3.86
C VAL A 103 -17.13 -8.57 3.85
N LYS A 104 -17.18 -9.16 2.65
CA LYS A 104 -17.53 -10.56 2.41
C LYS A 104 -16.31 -11.26 1.84
N TYR A 105 -15.70 -12.10 2.65
CA TYR A 105 -14.57 -12.94 2.25
C TYR A 105 -15.08 -14.20 1.55
N THR A 106 -14.34 -14.63 0.53
CA THR A 106 -14.51 -15.92 -0.14
C THR A 106 -13.32 -16.84 0.09
N GLU A 107 -12.16 -16.28 0.43
CA GLU A 107 -10.95 -17.02 0.82
C GLU A 107 -10.32 -16.38 2.07
N PRO A 108 -9.71 -17.17 2.98
CA PRO A 108 -9.55 -18.63 2.92
C PRO A 108 -10.85 -19.41 3.18
N GLU A 109 -11.85 -18.77 3.77
CA GLU A 109 -13.20 -19.31 3.98
C GLU A 109 -14.25 -18.20 3.81
N ALA A 110 -15.49 -18.61 3.58
CA ALA A 110 -16.59 -17.67 3.45
C ALA A 110 -16.97 -17.10 4.82
N LYS A 111 -16.76 -15.80 5.01
CA LYS A 111 -17.19 -15.08 6.21
C LYS A 111 -17.51 -13.62 5.90
N GLU A 112 -18.26 -12.99 6.78
CA GLU A 112 -18.54 -11.55 6.70
C GLU A 112 -17.97 -10.86 7.95
N GLU A 113 -17.34 -9.70 7.78
CA GLU A 113 -16.81 -8.89 8.89
C GLU A 113 -17.31 -7.44 8.76
N PRO A 114 -17.76 -6.80 9.85
CA PRO A 114 -18.14 -5.40 9.82
C PRO A 114 -16.91 -4.51 9.67
N LEU A 115 -17.02 -3.47 8.85
CA LEU A 115 -16.00 -2.42 8.74
C LEU A 115 -16.37 -1.21 9.60
N PRO A 116 -15.41 -0.63 10.34
CA PRO A 116 -15.67 0.53 11.19
C PRO A 116 -16.19 1.74 10.41
N LYS A 117 -16.87 2.63 11.13
CA LYS A 117 -17.28 3.92 10.60
C LYS A 117 -16.07 4.73 10.12
N GLY A 118 -16.19 5.33 8.93
CA GLY A 118 -15.12 6.15 8.35
C GLY A 118 -14.00 5.37 7.67
N THR A 119 -14.13 4.05 7.52
CA THR A 119 -13.20 3.23 6.74
C THR A 119 -13.03 3.77 5.32
N LEU A 120 -11.78 3.93 4.91
CA LEU A 120 -11.42 4.26 3.52
C LEU A 120 -10.92 3.02 2.78
N LEU A 121 -11.02 3.09 1.45
CA LEU A 121 -10.42 2.16 0.50
C LEU A 121 -9.10 2.75 -0.04
N PRO A 122 -8.16 1.94 -0.58
CA PRO A 122 -6.78 2.37 -0.84
C PRO A 122 -6.63 3.56 -1.81
N MET A 123 -7.44 3.61 -2.87
CA MET A 123 -7.36 4.70 -3.84
C MET A 123 -7.95 5.98 -3.26
N LEU A 124 -9.11 5.90 -2.62
CA LEU A 124 -9.70 7.04 -1.94
C LEU A 124 -8.81 7.56 -0.79
N HIS A 125 -8.14 6.67 -0.06
CA HIS A 125 -7.16 7.03 0.96
C HIS A 125 -6.02 7.85 0.34
N THR A 126 -5.41 7.39 -0.75
CA THR A 126 -4.35 8.11 -1.46
C THR A 126 -4.81 9.48 -1.95
N ILE A 127 -6.01 9.55 -2.55
CA ILE A 127 -6.60 10.80 -3.04
C ILE A 127 -6.82 11.79 -1.88
N ARG A 128 -7.35 11.34 -0.75
CA ARG A 128 -7.58 12.19 0.44
C ARG A 128 -6.27 12.64 1.07
N SER A 129 -5.24 11.80 1.13
CA SER A 129 -3.93 12.17 1.63
C SER A 129 -3.25 13.23 0.76
N LEU A 130 -3.36 13.13 -0.57
CA LEU A 130 -2.86 14.15 -1.51
C LEU A 130 -3.62 15.48 -1.36
N ALA A 131 -4.94 15.43 -1.21
CA ALA A 131 -5.76 16.61 -0.97
C ALA A 131 -5.42 17.27 0.37
N ALA A 132 -5.23 16.47 1.42
CA ALA A 132 -4.79 16.92 2.75
C ALA A 132 -3.41 17.61 2.68
N ALA A 133 -2.46 17.04 1.95
CA ALA A 133 -1.14 17.64 1.73
C ALA A 133 -1.24 19.02 1.07
N ARG A 134 -2.07 19.17 0.03
CA ARG A 134 -2.32 20.46 -0.63
C ARG A 134 -3.00 21.47 0.29
N ALA A 135 -3.90 21.02 1.15
CA ALA A 135 -4.58 21.86 2.14
C ALA A 135 -3.68 22.23 3.34
N GLY A 136 -2.47 21.67 3.43
CA GLY A 136 -1.54 21.90 4.54
C GLY A 136 -1.81 21.04 5.77
N THR A 137 -2.77 20.12 5.71
CA THR A 137 -3.06 19.13 6.77
C THR A 137 -1.91 18.13 6.85
N ARG A 138 -1.44 17.86 8.08
CA ARG A 138 -0.21 17.07 8.33
C ARG A 138 -0.46 15.68 8.91
N LEU A 139 -1.70 15.39 9.28
CA LEU A 139 -2.07 14.15 9.94
C LEU A 139 -3.45 13.71 9.46
N MET A 140 -3.58 12.43 9.12
CA MET A 140 -4.86 11.79 8.85
C MET A 140 -4.89 10.45 9.59
N VAL A 141 -5.91 10.25 10.42
CA VAL A 141 -6.11 9.03 11.20
C VAL A 141 -7.46 8.45 10.81
N VAL A 142 -7.45 7.32 10.12
CA VAL A 142 -8.64 6.68 9.55
C VAL A 142 -8.45 5.17 9.52
N PRO A 143 -9.51 4.37 9.69
CA PRO A 143 -9.47 2.96 9.35
C PRO A 143 -9.28 2.81 7.83
N LEU A 144 -8.46 1.85 7.41
CA LEU A 144 -8.20 1.51 6.01
C LEU A 144 -8.55 0.03 5.81
N PHE A 145 -9.32 -0.25 4.76
CA PHE A 145 -9.54 -1.61 4.30
C PHE A 145 -8.89 -1.79 2.92
N ASP A 146 -7.86 -2.61 2.84
CA ASP A 146 -7.15 -2.92 1.60
C ASP A 146 -7.31 -4.37 1.14
N GLY A 147 -7.91 -5.25 1.95
CA GLY A 147 -8.11 -6.65 1.59
C GLY A 147 -6.82 -7.48 1.56
N THR A 148 -5.77 -7.04 2.26
CA THR A 148 -4.52 -7.81 2.42
C THR A 148 -4.56 -8.81 3.58
N SER A 149 -5.52 -8.66 4.50
CA SER A 149 -5.78 -9.61 5.59
C SER A 149 -7.25 -10.08 5.61
N ALA A 150 -7.49 -11.17 6.32
CA ALA A 150 -8.83 -11.70 6.55
C ALA A 150 -9.47 -11.12 7.83
N ASP A 151 -8.92 -10.04 8.39
CA ASP A 151 -9.27 -9.53 9.73
C ASP A 151 -9.96 -8.15 9.68
N GLY A 152 -10.52 -7.79 8.52
CA GLY A 152 -11.23 -6.53 8.31
C GLY A 152 -10.29 -5.34 8.09
N ALA A 153 -10.67 -4.18 8.61
CA ALA A 153 -9.91 -2.93 8.44
C ALA A 153 -8.79 -2.83 9.48
N GLN A 154 -7.67 -2.22 9.08
CA GLN A 154 -6.59 -1.81 9.98
C GLN A 154 -6.76 -0.34 10.34
N ASP A 155 -6.32 0.05 11.54
CA ASP A 155 -6.20 1.46 11.87
C ASP A 155 -4.94 2.03 11.23
N THR A 156 -5.07 3.20 10.59
CA THR A 156 -3.92 3.85 9.95
C THR A 156 -3.70 5.25 10.49
N THR A 157 -2.44 5.57 10.70
CA THR A 157 -1.98 6.94 10.94
C THR A 157 -1.09 7.37 9.79
N THR A 158 -1.55 8.34 9.03
CA THR A 158 -0.80 8.94 7.91
C THR A 158 -0.23 10.29 8.33
N VAL A 159 1.09 10.37 8.43
CA VAL A 159 1.83 11.63 8.62
C VAL A 159 2.20 12.19 7.25
N ILE A 160 1.87 13.45 7.03
CA ILE A 160 1.95 14.11 5.72
C ILE A 160 2.93 15.27 5.80
N SER A 161 3.95 15.25 4.95
CA SER A 161 4.94 16.32 4.82
C SER A 161 4.38 17.54 4.09
N ALA A 162 5.17 18.62 4.04
CA ALA A 162 4.74 19.83 3.35
C ALA A 162 4.60 19.56 1.85
N TRP A 163 3.63 20.23 1.24
CA TRP A 163 3.53 20.24 -0.21
C TRP A 163 4.83 20.77 -0.82
N THR A 164 5.41 19.98 -1.70
CA THR A 164 6.59 20.35 -2.47
C THR A 164 6.13 20.75 -3.87
N PRO A 165 6.41 21.98 -4.33
CA PRO A 165 6.06 22.39 -5.69
C PRO A 165 6.88 21.57 -6.72
N PRO A 166 6.47 21.55 -8.00
CA PRO A 166 7.18 20.82 -9.05
C PRO A 166 8.70 21.03 -9.00
N GLN A 167 9.44 19.93 -9.06
CA GLN A 167 10.90 19.91 -9.07
C GLN A 167 11.42 19.26 -10.35
N PRO A 168 12.61 19.66 -10.85
CA PRO A 168 13.24 18.98 -11.97
C PRO A 168 13.39 17.47 -11.71
N ASN A 169 13.01 16.65 -12.70
CA ASN A 169 13.22 15.21 -12.66
C ASN A 169 13.74 14.74 -14.02
N GLY A 170 15.05 14.55 -14.11
CA GLY A 170 15.71 14.13 -15.36
C GLY A 170 15.45 12.67 -15.72
N ARG A 171 15.17 11.81 -14.73
CA ARG A 171 14.93 10.38 -14.94
C ARG A 171 13.50 10.11 -15.41
N PHE A 172 12.53 10.83 -14.85
CA PHE A 172 11.11 10.71 -15.17
C PHE A 172 10.51 12.09 -15.49
N PRO A 173 10.66 12.58 -16.74
CA PRO A 173 10.21 13.91 -17.13
C PRO A 173 8.70 14.17 -16.91
N GLY A 174 7.87 13.10 -16.96
CA GLY A 174 6.44 13.18 -16.67
C GLY A 174 6.11 13.62 -15.24
N LEU A 175 7.04 13.42 -14.29
CA LEU A 175 6.88 13.82 -12.89
C LEU A 175 7.40 15.24 -12.62
N ALA A 176 8.25 15.79 -13.50
CA ALA A 176 8.93 17.06 -13.27
C ALA A 176 7.99 18.28 -13.18
N LYS A 177 6.75 18.14 -13.69
CA LYS A 177 5.72 19.18 -13.69
C LYS A 177 4.72 19.05 -12.53
N LEU A 178 4.86 18.03 -11.70
CA LEU A 178 3.90 17.70 -10.66
C LEU A 178 4.45 18.09 -9.29
N GLY A 179 3.63 18.71 -8.46
CA GLY A 179 3.91 18.80 -7.04
C GLY A 179 3.86 17.41 -6.39
N SER A 180 4.38 17.33 -5.18
CA SER A 180 4.47 16.07 -4.44
C SER A 180 4.43 16.29 -2.94
N ALA A 181 4.15 15.22 -2.20
CA ALA A 181 4.25 15.20 -0.75
C ALA A 181 4.80 13.85 -0.30
N ARG A 182 5.71 13.89 0.67
CA ARG A 182 6.15 12.70 1.39
C ARG A 182 5.13 12.32 2.44
N MET A 183 4.82 11.04 2.54
CA MET A 183 3.87 10.48 3.47
C MET A 183 4.50 9.28 4.16
N ARG A 184 4.15 9.09 5.43
CA ARG A 184 4.42 7.85 6.16
C ARG A 184 3.10 7.35 6.71
N VAL A 185 2.74 6.13 6.34
CA VAL A 185 1.53 5.45 6.81
C VAL A 185 1.97 4.34 7.74
N ALA A 186 1.47 4.39 8.97
CA ALA A 186 1.65 3.35 9.97
C ALA A 186 0.33 2.56 10.10
N PHE A 187 0.43 1.24 10.07
CA PHE A 187 -0.68 0.31 10.14
C PHE A 187 -0.70 -0.38 11.50
N PHE A 188 -1.90 -0.49 12.07
CA PHE A 188 -2.13 -1.11 13.36
C PHE A 188 -3.30 -2.07 13.26
N ASP A 189 -3.07 -3.32 13.63
CA ASP A 189 -4.12 -4.32 13.70
C ASP A 189 -5.14 -3.97 14.78
N ARG A 190 -6.42 -4.10 14.44
CA ARG A 190 -7.52 -3.84 15.37
C ARG A 190 -7.69 -5.06 16.28
N LYS A 191 -7.49 -4.86 17.57
CA LYS A 191 -7.86 -5.84 18.61
C LYS A 191 -9.34 -5.66 18.99
N ASP A 192 -9.98 -6.73 19.46
CA ASP A 192 -11.41 -6.77 19.81
C ASP A 192 -11.87 -5.71 20.83
N ASP A 193 -10.94 -5.13 21.59
CA ASP A 193 -11.21 -4.05 22.55
C ASP A 193 -11.20 -2.65 21.93
N GLY A 194 -11.01 -2.54 20.61
CA GLY A 194 -10.95 -1.27 19.89
C GLY A 194 -9.68 -0.45 20.15
N SER A 195 -8.67 -1.02 20.82
CA SER A 195 -7.44 -0.33 21.25
C SER A 195 -6.24 -0.57 20.32
N GLY A 196 -6.45 -0.64 19.00
CA GLY A 196 -5.37 -0.82 18.01
C GLY A 196 -4.30 0.28 18.02
N GLY A 197 -4.61 1.49 18.54
CA GLY A 197 -3.69 2.64 18.50
C GLY A 197 -2.99 3.01 19.82
N GLY A 198 -3.14 2.24 20.89
CA GLY A 198 -2.63 2.58 22.22
C GLY A 198 -1.19 2.10 22.47
N ALA A 199 -0.21 3.02 22.45
CA ALA A 199 1.20 2.83 22.86
C ALA A 199 1.98 1.66 22.21
N SER A 200 1.39 0.96 21.25
CA SER A 200 2.00 -0.17 20.56
C SER A 200 2.76 0.30 19.33
N ALA A 201 3.86 -0.38 19.00
CA ALA A 201 4.55 -0.16 17.73
C ALA A 201 3.62 -0.59 16.58
N PRO A 202 3.66 0.09 15.42
CA PRO A 202 2.91 -0.35 14.24
C PRO A 202 3.39 -1.70 13.73
N ASP A 203 2.47 -2.48 13.19
CA ASP A 203 2.74 -3.80 12.61
C ASP A 203 3.48 -3.67 11.27
N TYR A 204 3.19 -2.59 10.53
CA TYR A 204 3.83 -2.26 9.27
C TYR A 204 3.87 -0.74 9.08
N GLU A 205 4.96 -0.23 8.51
CA GLU A 205 5.03 1.16 8.07
C GLU A 205 5.50 1.27 6.63
N VAL A 206 4.86 2.16 5.87
CA VAL A 206 5.34 2.54 4.54
C VAL A 206 5.55 4.05 4.46
N GLY A 207 6.76 4.44 4.10
CA GLY A 207 7.12 5.79 3.70
C GLY A 207 7.22 5.87 2.18
N LEU A 208 6.71 6.93 1.57
CA LEU A 208 6.80 7.15 0.13
C LEU A 208 6.55 8.63 -0.21
N ARG A 209 6.94 9.07 -1.40
CA ARG A 209 6.53 10.37 -1.96
C ARG A 209 5.49 10.16 -3.05
N TYR A 210 4.28 10.66 -2.84
CA TYR A 210 3.28 10.71 -3.90
C TYR A 210 3.41 12.02 -4.69
N PHE A 211 3.34 11.91 -6.00
CA PHE A 211 3.08 13.04 -6.90
C PHE A 211 1.57 13.27 -7.03
N GLU A 212 1.18 14.45 -7.50
CA GLU A 212 -0.23 14.84 -7.70
C GLU A 212 -1.09 13.83 -8.47
N ASN A 213 -0.47 13.11 -9.42
CA ASN A 213 -1.15 12.13 -10.24
C ASN A 213 -1.32 10.76 -9.54
N GLY A 214 -0.74 10.60 -8.35
CA GLY A 214 -0.74 9.37 -7.55
C GLY A 214 0.38 8.38 -7.88
N VAL A 215 1.35 8.75 -8.73
CA VAL A 215 2.60 7.99 -8.86
C VAL A 215 3.40 8.15 -7.57
N ALA A 216 3.95 7.05 -7.06
CA ALA A 216 4.86 7.07 -5.92
C ALA A 216 6.32 6.91 -6.35
N ASP A 217 7.23 7.57 -5.66
CA ASP A 217 8.65 7.21 -5.64
C ASP A 217 9.21 7.25 -4.21
N GLU A 218 10.50 6.93 -4.06
CA GLU A 218 11.19 6.94 -2.77
C GLU A 218 10.48 6.08 -1.70
N MET A 219 10.08 4.85 -2.05
CA MET A 219 9.37 3.99 -1.12
C MET A 219 10.33 3.40 -0.08
N SER A 220 9.88 3.29 1.17
CA SER A 220 10.56 2.67 2.30
C SER A 220 9.51 1.82 3.04
N MET A 221 9.74 0.52 3.13
CA MET A 221 8.82 -0.44 3.72
C MET A 221 9.50 -1.02 4.97
N ASP A 222 8.89 -0.84 6.14
CA ASP A 222 9.40 -1.32 7.42
C ASP A 222 8.57 -2.52 7.88
N PHE A 223 9.20 -3.70 7.92
CA PHE A 223 8.60 -4.97 8.31
C PHE A 223 8.86 -5.29 9.79
N GLY A 224 9.22 -4.29 10.60
CA GLY A 224 9.59 -4.48 11.99
C GLY A 224 11.06 -4.85 12.11
N GLU A 225 11.46 -6.07 11.73
CA GLU A 225 12.85 -6.53 11.92
C GLU A 225 13.86 -5.89 10.96
N PHE A 226 13.38 -5.49 9.79
CA PHE A 226 14.18 -4.88 8.73
C PHE A 226 13.32 -3.94 7.89
N SER A 227 13.99 -3.10 7.11
CA SER A 227 13.33 -2.22 6.15
C SER A 227 13.96 -2.32 4.77
N VAL A 228 13.15 -2.06 3.76
CA VAL A 228 13.50 -2.17 2.34
C VAL A 228 13.18 -0.86 1.63
N ASN A 229 14.15 -0.34 0.89
CA ASN A 229 13.94 0.79 -0.02
C ASN A 229 13.46 0.29 -1.39
N GLY A 230 12.38 0.89 -1.89
CA GLY A 230 11.85 0.71 -3.23
C GLY A 230 12.20 1.90 -4.14
N ALA A 231 13.20 1.72 -5.00
CA ALA A 231 13.63 2.74 -5.94
C ALA A 231 12.93 2.57 -7.30
N LEU A 232 12.17 3.57 -7.73
CA LEU A 232 11.50 3.60 -9.03
C LEU A 232 12.53 3.49 -10.17
N GLN A 233 12.40 2.43 -10.97
CA GLN A 233 13.29 2.14 -12.10
C GLN A 233 12.66 2.49 -13.44
N GLU A 234 11.39 2.14 -13.62
CA GLU A 234 10.63 2.37 -14.85
C GLU A 234 9.26 2.95 -14.52
N LEU A 235 8.79 3.85 -15.37
CA LEU A 235 7.48 4.48 -15.27
C LEU A 235 6.88 4.62 -16.67
N SER A 236 5.67 4.13 -16.84
CA SER A 236 4.85 4.34 -18.03
C SER A 236 3.50 4.91 -17.63
N ILE A 237 3.14 6.08 -18.16
CA ILE A 237 1.80 6.64 -17.97
C ILE A 237 0.87 5.96 -18.96
N LEU A 238 -0.23 5.42 -18.46
CA LEU A 238 -1.24 4.75 -19.27
C LEU A 238 -2.26 5.78 -19.77
N PRO A 239 -2.81 5.59 -20.99
CA PRO A 239 -3.93 6.39 -21.45
C PRO A 239 -5.13 6.16 -20.54
N ASN A 240 -5.95 7.19 -20.36
CA ASN A 240 -7.28 7.00 -19.81
C ASN A 240 -8.16 6.41 -20.94
N PRO A 241 -8.70 5.19 -20.79
CA PRO A 241 -9.64 4.61 -21.74
C PRO A 241 -11.00 5.34 -21.76
N CYS A 242 -11.14 6.39 -20.93
CA CYS A 242 -12.27 7.28 -20.76
C CYS A 242 -11.77 8.76 -20.77
#